data_AF-A0AAD4J2V6-F1
#
_entry.id   AF-A0AAD4J2V6-F1
#
_cell.length_a   1.000
_cell.length_b   1.000
_cell.length_c   1.000
_cell.angle_alpha   90.00
_cell.angle_beta   90.00
_cell.angle_gamma   90.00
#
_symmetry.space_group_name_H-M   'P 1'
#
loop_
_entity.id
_entity.type
_entity.pdbx_description
1 polymer ?
#
loop_
_entity_poly.entity_id
_entity_poly.type
_entity_poly.pdbx_seq_one_letter_code
_entity_poly.pdbx_strand_id
1 'polypeptide(L)'
;MQSLHSTALRPSPLESLRPRRQSSALPSNNAKTPAKRVPFTISASASAVATPKRETDPKKRVVITGMGLVSVFGNDVDAYYEKLLAGESGITLIDRFDASKFPTRFGGQIRGFKAEGYIDGKNDRRLDDCLRYCIVAGKKALEDADLGGDKLGKIDKIRAGVLVGTGMGGLTVFSDGVQALIEKGHRKITPFFIPYAITNMGSALLAIDLGLMGPNYSISTACATSNYCFYAAANHIRRGEADLMLAGGTEAAIIPIGLGGFVACRALSQRNDDPKTASRPWDKDRDGFVMGEGAGVLVMESLEHAMKRGAPIIAEYLGGAVTCDAHHMTDPRADGLGVSSCILSALEDAGVSPEEVNYINAHATSTLVGDLAEINAIKKVFKDTSDIKINATKSMIGHCLGAAGGLEAIATVKAITTGWLHPTINQFNPEPSLEFDTVANEKQQHEVNVAISNSFGFGGHNSVVAFSAFKP
;
A
#
# COMPACT_ATOMS: atom_id res chain seq x y z
N MET A 1 18.16 10.53 27.14
CA MET A 1 19.23 10.82 26.16
C MET A 1 19.99 9.55 25.85
N GLN A 2 19.69 8.96 24.69
CA GLN A 2 20.55 8.17 23.79
C GLN A 2 19.58 7.67 22.71
N SER A 3 19.50 8.41 21.61
CA SER A 3 18.88 7.96 20.37
C SER A 3 19.58 6.68 19.94
N LEU A 4 18.82 5.65 19.56
CA LEU A 4 19.35 4.53 18.80
C LEU A 4 19.83 5.10 17.46
N HIS A 5 21.10 5.50 17.39
CA HIS A 5 21.75 5.75 16.10
C HIS A 5 21.90 4.39 15.42
N SER A 6 20.93 4.04 14.59
CA SER A 6 21.11 3.02 13.56
C SER A 6 22.25 3.51 12.66
N THR A 7 23.39 2.81 12.70
CA THR A 7 24.46 3.05 11.73
C THR A 7 23.92 2.72 10.35
N ALA A 8 23.73 3.74 9.50
CA ALA A 8 23.37 3.56 8.11
C ALA A 8 24.24 2.46 7.49
N LEU A 9 23.60 1.45 6.91
CA LEU A 9 24.29 0.38 6.17
C LEU A 9 25.15 1.06 5.09
N ARG A 10 26.47 1.03 5.25
CA ARG A 10 27.38 1.62 4.26
C ARG A 10 27.19 0.86 2.95
N PRO A 11 26.92 1.54 1.81
CA PRO A 11 26.93 0.88 0.52
C PRO A 11 28.30 0.22 0.30
N SER A 12 28.30 -1.07 0.01
CA SER A 12 29.52 -1.80 -0.34
C SER A 12 30.13 -1.18 -1.60
N PRO A 13 31.44 -0.93 -1.67
CA PRO A 13 32.07 -0.53 -2.93
C PRO A 13 31.96 -1.69 -3.92
N LEU A 14 31.18 -1.49 -4.99
CA LEU A 14 30.94 -2.44 -6.09
C LEU A 14 32.18 -2.70 -6.97
N GLU A 15 33.40 -2.42 -6.50
CA GLU A 15 34.62 -2.51 -7.31
C GLU A 15 35.04 -3.94 -7.68
N SER A 16 34.46 -4.98 -7.08
CA SER A 16 34.91 -6.38 -7.24
C SER A 16 34.26 -7.19 -8.37
N LEU A 17 33.33 -6.62 -9.16
CA LEU A 17 32.62 -7.35 -10.23
C LEU A 17 33.25 -7.23 -11.64
N ARG A 18 34.51 -6.80 -11.76
CA ARG A 18 35.24 -6.87 -13.04
C ARG A 18 35.91 -8.24 -13.22
N PRO A 19 35.72 -8.95 -14.34
CA PRO A 19 36.41 -10.22 -14.57
C PRO A 19 37.94 -10.00 -14.62
N ARG A 20 38.68 -10.81 -13.85
CA ARG A 20 40.16 -10.82 -13.81
C ARG A 20 40.72 -11.02 -15.23
N ARG A 21 41.36 -10.00 -15.79
CA ARG A 21 42.27 -10.17 -16.93
C ARG A 21 43.56 -10.84 -16.43
N GLN A 22 43.91 -11.97 -17.04
CA GLN A 22 45.20 -12.65 -16.86
C GLN A 22 46.35 -11.73 -17.27
N SER A 23 47.44 -11.80 -16.50
CA SER A 23 48.69 -11.08 -16.71
C SER A 23 49.55 -11.72 -17.79
N SER A 24 50.00 -10.92 -18.75
CA SER A 24 51.26 -11.17 -19.47
C SER A 24 52.02 -9.85 -19.60
N ALA A 25 53.20 -9.81 -19.02
CA ALA A 25 54.12 -8.67 -18.97
C ALA A 25 54.71 -8.32 -20.34
N LEU A 26 54.97 -7.03 -20.60
CA LEU A 26 56.07 -6.51 -21.44
C LEU A 26 56.34 -5.02 -21.07
N PRO A 27 57.56 -4.50 -21.31
CA PRO A 27 58.19 -3.48 -20.46
C PRO A 27 57.97 -2.02 -20.86
N SER A 28 58.31 -1.16 -19.89
CA SER A 28 58.28 0.29 -19.85
C SER A 28 58.88 1.02 -21.05
N ASN A 29 58.21 2.08 -21.52
CA ASN A 29 58.87 3.20 -22.17
C ASN A 29 58.27 4.54 -21.75
N ASN A 30 59.14 5.47 -21.37
CA ASN A 30 58.86 6.82 -20.89
C ASN A 30 58.36 7.73 -22.02
N ALA A 31 57.23 8.41 -21.80
CA ALA A 31 56.97 9.75 -22.35
C ALA A 31 55.89 10.44 -21.51
N LYS A 32 56.26 11.55 -20.86
CA LYS A 32 55.34 12.46 -20.16
C LYS A 32 54.61 13.33 -21.20
N THR A 33 53.28 13.27 -21.19
CA THR A 33 52.41 14.29 -21.79
C THR A 33 51.32 14.67 -20.78
N PRO A 34 51.02 15.96 -20.57
CA PRO A 34 50.02 16.36 -19.60
C PRO A 34 48.63 16.09 -20.19
N ALA A 35 47.86 15.21 -19.56
CA ALA A 35 46.46 15.01 -19.90
C ALA A 35 45.66 16.27 -19.55
N LYS A 36 45.16 16.97 -20.59
CA LYS A 36 44.18 18.04 -20.44
C LYS A 36 42.93 17.47 -19.76
N ARG A 37 42.58 17.99 -18.58
CA ARG A 37 41.26 17.78 -17.97
C ARG A 37 40.21 18.42 -18.89
N VAL A 38 39.46 17.60 -19.59
CA VAL A 38 38.23 18.02 -20.27
C VAL A 38 37.15 18.10 -19.19
N PRO A 39 36.55 19.28 -18.93
CA PRO A 39 35.41 19.35 -18.04
C PRO A 39 34.24 18.63 -18.71
N PHE A 40 33.72 17.58 -18.09
CA PHE A 40 32.41 17.03 -18.43
C PHE A 40 31.36 18.05 -18.00
N THR A 41 31.01 18.98 -18.89
CA THR A 41 29.74 19.70 -18.81
C THR A 41 28.65 18.71 -19.20
N ILE A 42 27.93 18.20 -18.21
CA ILE A 42 26.62 17.60 -18.44
C ILE A 42 25.71 18.75 -18.88
N SER A 43 25.59 18.99 -20.19
CA SER A 43 24.48 19.82 -20.67
C SER A 43 23.22 19.02 -20.41
N ALA A 44 22.44 19.42 -19.41
CA ALA A 44 21.04 19.06 -19.34
C ALA A 44 20.35 19.75 -20.53
N SER A 45 20.43 19.13 -21.71
CA SER A 45 19.47 19.40 -22.76
C SER A 45 18.14 18.96 -22.18
N ALA A 46 17.31 19.93 -21.81
CA ALA A 46 15.90 19.69 -21.56
C ALA A 46 15.31 19.19 -22.88
N SER A 47 15.42 17.87 -23.09
CA SER A 47 14.59 17.14 -24.02
C SER A 47 13.18 17.57 -23.71
N ALA A 48 12.49 18.17 -24.69
CA ALA A 48 11.05 18.38 -24.60
C ALA A 48 10.45 17.01 -24.30
N VAL A 49 10.06 16.79 -23.04
CA VAL A 49 9.45 15.54 -22.60
C VAL A 49 8.17 15.44 -23.41
N ALA A 50 8.10 14.43 -24.29
CA ALA A 50 6.89 14.17 -25.05
C ALA A 50 5.73 14.05 -24.05
N THR A 51 4.62 14.72 -24.32
CA THR A 51 3.44 14.64 -23.46
C THR A 51 3.10 13.17 -23.21
N PRO A 52 2.98 12.73 -21.95
CA PRO A 52 2.59 11.37 -21.62
C PRO A 52 1.31 11.00 -22.39
N LYS A 53 1.27 9.81 -22.99
CA LYS A 53 0.10 9.34 -23.73
C LYS A 53 -0.58 8.22 -22.95
N ARG A 54 -1.87 8.38 -22.66
CA ARG A 54 -2.70 7.32 -22.08
C ARG A 54 -2.69 6.08 -22.98
N GLU A 55 -2.68 4.91 -22.37
CA GLU A 55 -2.81 3.63 -23.07
C GLU A 55 -4.19 3.55 -23.74
N THR A 56 -4.23 3.13 -25.01
CA THR A 56 -5.45 3.04 -25.81
C THR A 56 -5.80 1.63 -26.22
N ASP A 57 -4.87 0.68 -26.14
CA ASP A 57 -5.11 -0.74 -26.42
C ASP A 57 -6.03 -1.33 -25.34
N PRO A 58 -7.26 -1.78 -25.67
CA PRO A 58 -8.17 -2.37 -24.70
C PRO A 58 -7.63 -3.61 -23.98
N LYS A 59 -6.61 -4.28 -24.54
CA LYS A 59 -5.93 -5.41 -23.90
C LYS A 59 -5.02 -4.97 -22.75
N LYS A 60 -4.58 -3.72 -22.78
CA LYS A 60 -3.60 -3.15 -21.84
C LYS A 60 -4.21 -2.10 -20.91
N ARG A 61 -5.33 -1.47 -21.29
CA ARG A 61 -6.16 -0.69 -20.37
C ARG A 61 -6.66 -1.59 -19.26
N VAL A 62 -6.48 -1.15 -18.01
CA VAL A 62 -6.84 -1.93 -16.82
C VAL A 62 -7.99 -1.24 -16.11
N VAL A 63 -9.10 -1.94 -15.95
CA VAL A 63 -10.30 -1.43 -15.27
C VAL A 63 -10.52 -2.12 -13.93
N ILE A 64 -11.17 -1.42 -13.03
CA ILE A 64 -11.63 -1.95 -11.75
C ILE A 64 -13.08 -2.39 -11.93
N THR A 65 -13.35 -3.68 -11.79
CA THR A 65 -14.69 -4.25 -11.96
C THR A 65 -15.35 -4.59 -10.64
N GLY A 66 -14.58 -4.76 -9.55
CA GLY A 66 -15.12 -5.02 -8.22
C GLY A 66 -14.15 -4.65 -7.10
N MET A 67 -14.70 -4.40 -5.92
CA MET A 67 -13.99 -4.02 -4.71
C MET A 67 -14.47 -4.83 -3.51
N GLY A 68 -13.55 -5.24 -2.64
CA GLY A 68 -13.89 -5.95 -1.42
C GLY A 68 -12.92 -5.61 -0.30
N LEU A 69 -13.43 -5.54 0.92
CA LEU A 69 -12.64 -5.16 2.08
C LEU A 69 -13.06 -5.87 3.35
N VAL A 70 -12.16 -5.82 4.33
CA VAL A 70 -12.43 -6.02 5.75
C VAL A 70 -11.75 -4.88 6.49
N SER A 71 -12.50 -4.15 7.32
CA SER A 71 -12.00 -2.97 8.03
C SER A 71 -12.61 -2.85 9.42
N VAL A 72 -12.12 -1.88 10.18
CA VAL A 72 -12.69 -1.48 11.48
C VAL A 72 -14.16 -1.06 11.42
N PHE A 73 -14.67 -0.71 10.23
CA PHE A 73 -16.08 -0.35 10.00
C PHE A 73 -16.91 -1.49 9.40
N GLY A 74 -16.36 -2.70 9.33
CA GLY A 74 -17.01 -3.86 8.75
C GLY A 74 -16.41 -4.26 7.41
N ASN A 75 -17.13 -5.11 6.68
CA ASN A 75 -16.69 -5.70 5.42
C ASN A 75 -17.57 -5.31 4.21
N ASP A 76 -18.36 -4.24 4.35
CA ASP A 76 -19.18 -3.68 3.28
C ASP A 76 -18.54 -2.37 2.79
N VAL A 77 -18.41 -2.23 1.46
CA VAL A 77 -17.66 -1.12 0.84
C VAL A 77 -18.40 0.21 1.02
N ASP A 78 -19.72 0.21 0.87
CA ASP A 78 -20.54 1.41 0.99
C ASP A 78 -20.62 1.85 2.46
N ALA A 79 -20.88 0.92 3.38
CA ALA A 79 -20.89 1.21 4.81
C ALA A 79 -19.54 1.73 5.31
N TYR A 80 -18.43 1.14 4.83
CA TYR A 80 -17.08 1.64 5.11
C TYR A 80 -16.93 3.09 4.65
N TYR A 81 -17.33 3.39 3.41
CA TYR A 81 -17.16 4.73 2.86
C TYR A 81 -18.06 5.77 3.52
N GLU A 82 -19.30 5.42 3.87
CA GLU A 82 -20.20 6.28 4.63
C GLU A 82 -19.60 6.67 5.99
N LYS A 83 -18.95 5.73 6.67
CA LYS A 83 -18.24 5.97 7.94
C LYS A 83 -17.05 6.90 7.76
N LEU A 84 -16.29 6.75 6.67
CA LEU A 84 -15.23 7.69 6.33
C LEU A 84 -15.80 9.09 6.07
N LEU A 85 -16.85 9.21 5.25
CA LEU A 85 -17.49 10.50 4.96
C LEU A 85 -18.05 11.17 6.22
N ALA A 86 -18.52 10.40 7.19
CA ALA A 86 -18.97 10.90 8.49
C ALA A 86 -17.84 11.33 9.43
N GLY A 87 -16.57 11.10 9.06
CA GLY A 87 -15.43 11.40 9.93
C GLY A 87 -15.40 10.53 11.20
N GLU A 88 -15.95 9.31 11.15
CA GLU A 88 -15.97 8.43 12.32
C GLU A 88 -14.57 7.89 12.60
N SER A 89 -14.10 7.96 13.86
CA SER A 89 -12.83 7.34 14.26
C SER A 89 -13.07 5.87 14.64
N GLY A 90 -12.41 4.97 13.93
CA GLY A 90 -12.32 3.55 14.28
C GLY A 90 -11.29 3.25 15.38
N ILE A 91 -10.56 4.27 15.84
CA ILE A 91 -9.52 4.12 16.85
C ILE A 91 -10.15 4.04 18.25
N THR A 92 -9.84 2.97 18.96
CA THR A 92 -10.35 2.70 20.30
C THR A 92 -9.29 1.99 21.14
N LEU A 93 -9.51 1.89 22.46
CA LEU A 93 -8.67 1.04 23.30
C LEU A 93 -8.69 -0.42 22.80
N ILE A 94 -7.53 -1.07 22.88
CA ILE A 94 -7.37 -2.48 22.54
C ILE A 94 -8.01 -3.31 23.65
N ASP A 95 -8.95 -4.19 23.27
CA ASP A 95 -9.66 -5.12 24.14
C ASP A 95 -9.45 -6.60 23.75
N ARG A 96 -8.73 -6.87 22.65
CA ARG A 96 -8.37 -8.23 22.21
C ARG A 96 -7.38 -8.95 23.15
N PHE A 97 -6.55 -8.20 23.86
CA PHE A 97 -5.58 -8.71 24.84
C PHE A 97 -5.30 -7.65 25.91
N ASP A 98 -4.64 -8.05 27.01
CA ASP A 98 -4.22 -7.12 28.05
C ASP A 98 -3.09 -6.19 27.56
N ALA A 99 -3.47 -4.99 27.12
CA ALA A 99 -2.54 -3.96 26.69
C ALA A 99 -2.06 -3.06 27.85
N SER A 100 -2.44 -3.29 29.11
CA SER A 100 -2.21 -2.36 30.23
C SER A 100 -0.73 -1.99 30.46
N LYS A 101 0.19 -2.92 30.16
CA LYS A 101 1.63 -2.73 30.31
C LYS A 101 2.30 -2.09 29.10
N PHE A 102 1.59 -1.90 28.00
CA PHE A 102 2.14 -1.27 26.80
C PHE A 102 2.05 0.26 26.89
N PRO A 103 3.08 0.98 26.39
CA PRO A 103 3.05 2.44 26.26
C PRO A 103 1.94 2.93 25.32
N THR A 104 1.56 2.13 24.32
CA THR A 104 0.41 2.38 23.42
C THR A 104 -0.63 1.30 23.68
N ARG A 105 -1.89 1.67 23.91
CA ARG A 105 -2.96 0.76 24.34
C ARG A 105 -4.22 0.83 23.47
N PHE A 106 -4.09 1.38 22.27
CA PHE A 106 -5.19 1.64 21.36
C PHE A 106 -4.78 1.33 19.91
N GLY A 107 -5.77 1.16 19.05
CA GLY A 107 -5.60 0.90 17.64
C GLY A 107 -6.93 0.77 16.90
N GLY A 108 -6.85 0.72 15.58
CA GLY A 108 -7.97 0.38 14.71
C GLY A 108 -8.15 -1.14 14.65
N GLN A 109 -8.67 -1.74 15.72
CA GLN A 109 -8.93 -3.18 15.77
C GLN A 109 -10.30 -3.56 15.21
N ILE A 110 -10.32 -4.63 14.43
CA ILE A 110 -11.56 -5.20 13.89
C ILE A 110 -12.25 -6.00 14.99
N ARG A 111 -13.55 -5.73 15.17
CA ARG A 111 -14.42 -6.41 16.13
C ARG A 111 -15.55 -7.11 15.40
N GLY A 112 -15.99 -8.24 15.95
CA GLY A 112 -17.15 -8.96 15.44
C GLY A 112 -17.02 -9.46 13.99
N PHE A 113 -15.79 -9.65 13.50
CA PHE A 113 -15.54 -10.22 12.18
C PHE A 113 -16.20 -11.59 12.04
N LYS A 114 -16.84 -11.82 10.89
CA LYS A 114 -17.48 -13.09 10.54
C LYS A 114 -17.01 -13.52 9.17
N ALA A 115 -16.52 -14.75 9.09
CA ALA A 115 -16.15 -15.41 7.84
C ALA A 115 -17.25 -16.35 7.30
N GLU A 116 -18.39 -16.42 8.00
CA GLU A 116 -19.53 -17.28 7.65
C GLU A 116 -19.95 -17.08 6.19
N GLY A 117 -20.10 -18.17 5.44
CA GLY A 117 -20.41 -18.13 4.00
C GLY A 117 -19.20 -17.93 3.08
N TYR A 118 -18.05 -17.51 3.60
CA TYR A 118 -16.83 -17.27 2.82
C TYR A 118 -15.71 -18.26 3.12
N ILE A 119 -15.65 -18.82 4.34
CA ILE A 119 -14.65 -19.79 4.75
C ILE A 119 -15.34 -20.98 5.40
N ASP A 120 -14.97 -22.20 5.02
CA ASP A 120 -15.47 -23.42 5.67
C ASP A 120 -15.10 -23.42 7.17
N GLY A 121 -16.09 -23.66 8.05
CA GLY A 121 -15.95 -23.48 9.49
C GLY A 121 -14.86 -24.34 10.16
N LYS A 122 -14.45 -25.46 9.54
CA LYS A 122 -13.30 -26.26 10.03
C LYS A 122 -11.97 -25.59 9.73
N ASN A 123 -11.86 -24.93 8.57
CA ASN A 123 -10.66 -24.20 8.17
C ASN A 123 -10.57 -22.85 8.88
N ASP A 124 -11.70 -22.16 9.06
CA ASP A 124 -11.77 -20.82 9.65
C ASP A 124 -11.03 -20.69 10.99
N ARG A 125 -11.21 -21.67 11.89
CA ARG A 125 -10.63 -21.66 13.25
C ARG A 125 -9.11 -21.82 13.30
N ARG A 126 -8.46 -22.19 12.19
CA ARG A 126 -7.02 -22.47 12.14
C ARG A 126 -6.24 -21.37 11.44
N LEU A 127 -6.93 -20.51 10.68
CA LEU A 127 -6.31 -19.46 9.90
C LEU A 127 -5.96 -18.27 10.81
N ASP A 128 -4.83 -17.64 10.52
CA ASP A 128 -4.54 -16.31 11.04
C ASP A 128 -5.57 -15.31 10.49
N ASP A 129 -5.96 -14.31 11.29
CA ASP A 129 -6.91 -13.28 10.88
C ASP A 129 -6.46 -12.56 9.60
N CYS A 130 -5.15 -12.40 9.39
CA CYS A 130 -4.58 -11.86 8.15
C CYS A 130 -5.04 -12.66 6.90
N LEU A 131 -5.07 -13.98 7.01
CA LEU A 131 -5.53 -14.87 5.93
C LEU A 131 -7.05 -14.84 5.78
N ARG A 132 -7.77 -14.79 6.90
CA ARG A 132 -9.25 -14.73 6.91
C ARG A 132 -9.75 -13.45 6.26
N TYR A 133 -9.13 -12.31 6.59
CA TYR A 133 -9.45 -11.02 5.99
C TYR A 133 -9.19 -11.01 4.49
N CYS A 134 -8.06 -11.58 4.05
CA CYS A 134 -7.73 -11.73 2.63
C CYS A 134 -8.81 -12.53 1.87
N ILE A 135 -9.20 -13.69 2.39
CA ILE A 135 -10.17 -14.56 1.71
C ILE A 135 -11.53 -13.87 1.62
N VAL A 136 -12.01 -13.27 2.71
CA VAL A 136 -13.29 -12.57 2.72
C VAL A 136 -13.26 -11.36 1.78
N ALA A 137 -12.25 -10.49 1.88
CA ALA A 137 -12.14 -9.31 1.02
C ALA A 137 -12.06 -9.71 -0.47
N GLY A 138 -11.26 -10.71 -0.82
CA GLY A 138 -11.13 -11.17 -2.21
C GLY A 138 -12.39 -11.78 -2.79
N LYS A 139 -13.12 -12.59 -2.01
CA LYS A 139 -14.41 -13.15 -2.44
C LYS A 139 -15.48 -12.08 -2.61
N LYS A 140 -15.56 -11.13 -1.67
CA LYS A 140 -16.47 -9.98 -1.79
C LYS A 140 -16.14 -9.09 -3.00
N ALA A 141 -14.86 -8.93 -3.33
CA ALA A 141 -14.45 -8.21 -4.53
C ALA A 141 -14.94 -8.91 -5.81
N LEU A 142 -14.90 -10.24 -5.87
CA LEU A 142 -15.47 -10.99 -6.99
C LEU A 142 -17.00 -10.91 -7.05
N GLU A 143 -17.68 -10.94 -5.91
CA GLU A 143 -19.13 -10.75 -5.86
C GLU A 143 -19.53 -9.38 -6.43
N ASP A 144 -18.82 -8.32 -6.03
CA ASP A 144 -18.98 -6.95 -6.55
C ASP A 144 -18.68 -6.86 -8.06
N ALA A 145 -17.72 -7.65 -8.55
CA ALA A 145 -17.39 -7.76 -9.98
C ALA A 145 -18.38 -8.59 -10.82
N ASP A 146 -19.49 -9.02 -10.24
CA ASP A 146 -20.45 -9.96 -10.83
C ASP A 146 -19.83 -11.33 -11.20
N LEU A 147 -18.86 -11.78 -10.40
CA LEU A 147 -18.12 -13.05 -10.54
C LEU A 147 -18.29 -13.98 -9.32
N GLY A 148 -19.31 -13.75 -8.49
CA GLY A 148 -19.69 -14.65 -7.40
C GLY A 148 -20.32 -15.98 -7.89
N GLY A 149 -20.18 -17.04 -7.09
CA GLY A 149 -20.80 -18.34 -7.34
C GLY A 149 -20.44 -18.96 -8.69
N ASP A 150 -21.44 -19.47 -9.42
CA ASP A 150 -21.24 -20.18 -10.69
C ASP A 150 -20.70 -19.28 -11.82
N LYS A 151 -20.78 -17.94 -11.69
CA LYS A 151 -20.29 -17.01 -12.71
C LYS A 151 -18.77 -17.07 -12.86
N LEU A 152 -18.05 -17.41 -11.80
CA LEU A 152 -16.60 -17.63 -11.85
C LEU A 152 -16.21 -18.78 -12.79
N GLY A 153 -17.10 -19.76 -13.01
CA GLY A 153 -16.88 -20.84 -13.97
C GLY A 153 -16.90 -20.40 -15.44
N LYS A 154 -17.31 -19.16 -15.73
CA LYS A 154 -17.44 -18.62 -17.09
C LYS A 154 -16.18 -17.88 -17.57
N ILE A 155 -15.22 -17.62 -16.70
CA ILE A 155 -13.94 -17.01 -17.06
C ILE A 155 -12.85 -18.08 -17.24
N ASP A 156 -11.80 -17.76 -17.99
CA ASP A 156 -10.63 -18.63 -18.10
C ASP A 156 -9.78 -18.52 -16.83
N LYS A 157 -9.82 -19.55 -15.99
CA LYS A 157 -9.09 -19.57 -14.71
C LYS A 157 -7.57 -19.62 -14.87
N ILE A 158 -7.06 -20.08 -16.02
CA ILE A 158 -5.61 -20.03 -16.35
C ILE A 158 -5.15 -18.59 -16.53
N ARG A 159 -6.07 -17.71 -16.89
CA ARG A 159 -5.83 -16.29 -17.15
C ARG A 159 -6.26 -15.40 -16.00
N ALA A 160 -6.59 -15.98 -14.84
CA ALA A 160 -7.00 -15.25 -13.65
C ALA A 160 -6.01 -15.52 -12.51
N GLY A 161 -5.43 -14.46 -11.93
CA GLY A 161 -4.40 -14.53 -10.89
C GLY A 161 -4.77 -13.82 -9.59
N VAL A 162 -3.89 -13.94 -8.59
CA VAL A 162 -4.07 -13.37 -7.24
C VAL A 162 -2.75 -12.82 -6.72
N LEU A 163 -2.72 -11.52 -6.39
CA LEU A 163 -1.63 -10.81 -5.74
C LEU A 163 -2.17 -9.95 -4.59
N VAL A 164 -2.53 -10.61 -3.49
CA VAL A 164 -2.89 -9.96 -2.22
C VAL A 164 -1.74 -10.16 -1.23
N GLY A 165 -0.97 -9.09 -1.02
CA GLY A 165 0.22 -9.11 -0.18
C GLY A 165 -0.04 -8.82 1.30
N THR A 166 0.99 -8.98 2.13
CA THR A 166 0.97 -8.63 3.56
C THR A 166 2.37 -8.22 4.01
N GLY A 167 2.45 -7.26 4.93
CA GLY A 167 3.72 -6.80 5.47
C GLY A 167 4.34 -7.82 6.43
N MET A 168 3.53 -8.48 7.25
CA MET A 168 4.03 -9.35 8.33
C MET A 168 3.57 -10.81 8.27
N GLY A 169 2.63 -11.15 7.40
CA GLY A 169 2.11 -12.50 7.30
C GLY A 169 1.21 -12.88 8.48
N GLY A 170 1.12 -14.19 8.75
CA GLY A 170 0.34 -14.72 9.87
C GLY A 170 1.09 -14.63 11.20
N LEU A 171 1.18 -13.41 11.73
CA LEU A 171 2.00 -13.10 12.90
C LEU A 171 1.49 -13.78 14.17
N THR A 172 0.18 -14.04 14.29
CA THR A 172 -0.40 -14.78 15.44
C THR A 172 0.08 -16.21 15.41
N VAL A 173 -0.05 -16.88 14.26
CA VAL A 173 0.42 -18.26 14.07
C VAL A 173 1.93 -18.36 14.31
N PHE A 174 2.69 -17.36 13.84
CA PHE A 174 4.13 -17.31 14.10
C PHE A 174 4.44 -17.23 15.61
N SER A 175 3.80 -16.29 16.31
CA SER A 175 3.98 -16.08 17.75
C SER A 175 3.62 -17.33 18.56
N ASP A 176 2.48 -17.93 18.28
CA ASP A 176 1.99 -19.11 18.98
C ASP A 176 2.92 -20.31 18.77
N GLY A 177 3.46 -20.47 17.56
CA GLY A 177 4.42 -21.52 17.25
C GLY A 177 5.73 -21.37 18.02
N VAL A 178 6.24 -20.14 18.15
CA VAL A 178 7.43 -19.85 18.96
C VAL A 178 7.15 -20.13 20.45
N GLN A 179 6.00 -19.69 20.96
CA GLN A 179 5.62 -19.96 22.35
C GLN A 179 5.50 -21.47 22.62
N ALA A 180 4.84 -22.21 21.72
CA ALA A 180 4.71 -23.67 21.84
C ALA A 180 6.07 -24.38 21.85
N LEU A 181 7.02 -23.93 21.02
CA LEU A 181 8.38 -24.46 20.98
C LEU A 181 9.10 -24.24 22.31
N ILE A 182 9.08 -23.01 22.84
CA ILE A 182 9.80 -22.63 24.06
C ILE A 182 9.22 -23.34 25.28
N GLU A 183 7.90 -23.34 25.43
CA GLU A 183 7.24 -23.87 26.63
C GLU A 183 7.10 -25.39 26.61
N LYS A 184 6.90 -26.00 25.44
CA LYS A 184 6.42 -27.39 25.32
C LYS A 184 7.22 -28.24 24.31
N GLY A 185 8.20 -27.66 23.63
CA GLY A 185 9.05 -28.34 22.66
C GLY A 185 8.41 -28.53 21.27
N HIS A 186 9.24 -28.88 20.29
CA HIS A 186 8.87 -28.91 18.86
C HIS A 186 7.66 -29.79 18.52
N ARG A 187 7.38 -30.84 19.30
CA ARG A 187 6.23 -31.74 19.09
C ARG A 187 4.86 -31.08 19.31
N LYS A 188 4.83 -29.88 19.91
CA LYS A 188 3.59 -29.12 20.13
C LYS A 188 3.36 -28.01 19.11
N ILE A 189 4.25 -27.82 18.14
CA ILE A 189 4.02 -26.91 17.03
C ILE A 189 2.96 -27.51 16.11
N THR A 190 1.97 -26.72 15.72
CA THR A 190 0.93 -27.13 14.77
C THR A 190 1.53 -27.44 13.39
N PRO A 191 1.07 -28.48 12.67
CA PRO A 191 1.52 -28.74 11.30
C PRO A 191 1.18 -27.60 10.33
N PHE A 192 0.26 -26.72 10.73
CA PHE A 192 -0.13 -25.53 9.97
C PHE A 192 0.73 -24.29 10.26
N PHE A 193 1.74 -24.40 11.11
CA PHE A 193 2.60 -23.28 11.52
C PHE A 193 3.23 -22.57 10.32
N ILE A 194 4.04 -23.27 9.53
CA ILE A 194 4.71 -22.68 8.36
C ILE A 194 3.68 -22.24 7.31
N PRO A 195 2.72 -23.08 6.89
CA PRO A 195 1.74 -22.67 5.89
C PRO A 195 1.02 -21.37 6.26
N TYR A 196 0.55 -21.21 7.51
CA TYR A 196 -0.27 -20.05 7.86
C TYR A 196 0.53 -18.84 8.37
N ALA A 197 1.84 -18.97 8.59
CA ALA A 197 2.69 -17.84 8.96
C ALA A 197 3.26 -17.07 7.76
N ILE A 198 3.50 -17.73 6.63
CA ILE A 198 4.19 -17.13 5.47
C ILE A 198 3.33 -16.14 4.67
N THR A 199 3.96 -15.11 4.11
CA THR A 199 3.29 -13.94 3.50
C THR A 199 2.54 -14.23 2.21
N ASN A 200 2.78 -15.36 1.54
CA ASN A 200 2.08 -15.75 0.30
C ASN A 200 0.79 -16.52 0.55
N MET A 201 0.53 -16.97 1.77
CA MET A 201 -0.54 -17.92 1.99
C MET A 201 -1.94 -17.31 1.78
N GLY A 202 -2.13 -16.01 2.01
CA GLY A 202 -3.41 -15.35 1.75
C GLY A 202 -3.82 -15.47 0.27
N SER A 203 -2.91 -15.07 -0.62
CA SER A 203 -3.08 -15.21 -2.07
C SER A 203 -3.22 -16.67 -2.52
N ALA A 204 -2.43 -17.57 -1.94
CA ALA A 204 -2.47 -18.99 -2.29
C ALA A 204 -3.82 -19.63 -1.89
N LEU A 205 -4.29 -19.43 -0.65
CA LEU A 205 -5.55 -20.00 -0.19
C LEU A 205 -6.74 -19.45 -0.96
N LEU A 206 -6.75 -18.15 -1.26
CA LEU A 206 -7.79 -17.53 -2.08
C LEU A 206 -7.81 -18.13 -3.50
N ALA A 207 -6.65 -18.29 -4.14
CA ALA A 207 -6.57 -18.91 -5.46
C ALA A 207 -6.97 -20.39 -5.45
N ILE A 208 -6.55 -21.15 -4.44
CA ILE A 208 -6.92 -22.58 -4.26
C ILE A 208 -8.43 -22.72 -4.14
N ASP A 209 -9.05 -21.89 -3.32
CA ASP A 209 -10.49 -21.93 -3.08
C ASP A 209 -11.31 -21.56 -4.35
N LEU A 210 -10.84 -20.57 -5.10
CA LEU A 210 -11.49 -20.08 -6.32
C LEU A 210 -11.12 -20.88 -7.59
N GLY A 211 -10.05 -21.68 -7.52
CA GLY A 211 -9.46 -22.43 -8.63
C GLY A 211 -8.71 -21.55 -9.64
N LEU A 212 -8.19 -20.40 -9.22
CA LEU A 212 -7.45 -19.46 -10.09
C LEU A 212 -6.02 -19.95 -10.31
N MET A 213 -5.58 -19.99 -11.57
CA MET A 213 -4.35 -20.66 -12.01
C MET A 213 -3.35 -19.71 -12.70
N GLY A 214 -3.67 -18.42 -12.80
CA GLY A 214 -2.78 -17.38 -13.30
C GLY A 214 -1.69 -16.98 -12.28
N PRO A 215 -1.02 -15.83 -12.48
CA PRO A 215 0.07 -15.38 -11.60
C PRO A 215 -0.34 -15.33 -10.13
N ASN A 216 0.44 -15.99 -9.27
CA ASN A 216 0.22 -16.03 -7.82
C ASN A 216 1.55 -16.11 -7.07
N TYR A 217 1.86 -15.04 -6.33
CA TYR A 217 3.03 -14.92 -5.47
C TYR A 217 2.79 -13.81 -4.42
N SER A 218 3.72 -13.65 -3.49
CA SER A 218 3.64 -12.59 -2.47
C SER A 218 4.59 -11.45 -2.79
N ILE A 219 4.08 -10.23 -2.61
CA ILE A 219 4.91 -9.05 -2.43
C ILE A 219 4.75 -8.61 -0.97
N SER A 220 5.87 -8.28 -0.35
CA SER A 220 5.92 -7.70 0.99
C SER A 220 6.90 -6.54 0.99
N THR A 221 6.36 -5.32 1.01
CA THR A 221 7.12 -4.07 0.95
C THR A 221 6.64 -3.11 2.05
N ALA A 222 6.45 -3.68 3.25
CA ALA A 222 5.91 -2.99 4.41
C ALA A 222 4.60 -2.24 4.06
N CYS A 223 4.53 -0.95 4.36
CA CYS A 223 3.35 -0.11 4.16
C CYS A 223 2.94 0.05 2.69
N ALA A 224 3.87 -0.19 1.74
CA ALA A 224 3.64 -0.05 0.31
C ALA A 224 3.13 -1.33 -0.37
N THR A 225 2.93 -2.41 0.39
CA THR A 225 2.62 -3.75 -0.13
C THR A 225 1.44 -3.77 -1.11
N SER A 226 0.31 -3.16 -0.75
CA SER A 226 -0.88 -3.14 -1.62
C SER A 226 -0.62 -2.45 -2.97
N ASN A 227 0.04 -1.29 -2.96
CA ASN A 227 0.30 -0.54 -4.20
C ASN A 227 1.29 -1.27 -5.11
N TYR A 228 2.30 -1.94 -4.54
CA TYR A 228 3.17 -2.84 -5.30
C TYR A 228 2.37 -3.98 -5.95
N CYS A 229 1.39 -4.55 -5.23
CA CYS A 229 0.54 -5.59 -5.78
C CYS A 229 -0.33 -5.08 -6.94
N PHE A 230 -0.92 -3.88 -6.84
CA PHE A 230 -1.66 -3.26 -7.94
C PHE A 230 -0.77 -3.03 -9.16
N TYR A 231 0.42 -2.46 -8.97
CA TYR A 231 1.38 -2.23 -10.04
C TYR A 231 1.81 -3.54 -10.72
N ALA A 232 2.12 -4.58 -9.94
CA ALA A 232 2.49 -5.88 -10.48
C ALA A 232 1.34 -6.56 -11.23
N ALA A 233 0.12 -6.51 -10.68
CA ALA A 233 -1.09 -7.06 -11.29
C ALA A 233 -1.43 -6.38 -12.63
N ALA A 234 -1.42 -5.05 -12.67
CA ALA A 234 -1.62 -4.29 -13.91
C ALA A 234 -0.60 -4.67 -14.98
N ASN A 235 0.65 -4.90 -14.59
CA ASN A 235 1.71 -5.30 -15.52
C ASN A 235 1.56 -6.73 -16.03
N HIS A 236 1.03 -7.67 -15.24
CA HIS A 236 0.66 -9.00 -15.75
C HIS A 236 -0.45 -8.89 -16.81
N ILE A 237 -1.43 -8.00 -16.60
CA ILE A 237 -2.50 -7.75 -17.57
C ILE A 237 -1.95 -7.13 -18.86
N ARG A 238 -1.18 -6.04 -18.73
CA ARG A 238 -0.56 -5.32 -19.87
C ARG A 238 0.38 -6.18 -20.71
N ARG A 239 1.03 -7.19 -20.10
CA ARG A 239 1.87 -8.18 -20.79
C ARG A 239 1.09 -9.31 -21.44
N GLY A 240 -0.23 -9.38 -21.25
CA GLY A 240 -1.05 -10.48 -21.72
C GLY A 240 -0.76 -11.78 -20.97
N GLU A 241 -0.34 -11.71 -19.69
CA GLU A 241 -0.08 -12.87 -18.82
C GLU A 241 -1.30 -13.25 -17.98
N ALA A 242 -2.17 -12.29 -17.67
CA ALA A 242 -3.50 -12.49 -17.10
C ALA A 242 -4.54 -11.58 -17.77
N ASP A 243 -5.81 -11.93 -17.65
CA ASP A 243 -6.96 -11.10 -18.08
C ASP A 243 -7.68 -10.51 -16.85
N LEU A 244 -7.57 -11.19 -15.70
CA LEU A 244 -8.13 -10.79 -14.41
C LEU A 244 -7.09 -11.01 -13.30
N MET A 245 -6.96 -10.04 -12.40
CA MET A 245 -6.12 -10.14 -11.21
C MET A 245 -6.90 -9.64 -9.99
N LEU A 246 -6.99 -10.48 -8.95
CA LEU A 246 -7.31 -10.03 -7.61
C LEU A 246 -6.05 -9.43 -6.99
N ALA A 247 -6.04 -8.13 -6.69
CA ALA A 247 -4.87 -7.45 -6.19
C ALA A 247 -5.18 -6.61 -4.95
N GLY A 248 -4.22 -6.47 -4.03
CA GLY A 248 -4.39 -5.62 -2.86
C GLY A 248 -3.49 -6.03 -1.70
N GLY A 249 -3.99 -5.88 -0.47
CA GLY A 249 -3.24 -6.30 0.72
C GLY A 249 -4.09 -6.59 1.93
N THR A 250 -3.48 -7.28 2.89
CA THR A 250 -4.08 -7.70 4.16
C THR A 250 -3.07 -7.56 5.31
N GLU A 251 -3.56 -7.31 6.52
CA GLU A 251 -2.76 -7.30 7.74
C GLU A 251 -3.65 -7.52 8.98
N ALA A 252 -3.16 -8.29 9.97
CA ALA A 252 -3.80 -8.48 11.27
C ALA A 252 -2.77 -8.37 12.42
N ALA A 253 -2.16 -7.19 12.52
CA ALA A 253 -1.00 -6.96 13.39
C ALA A 253 -1.35 -6.57 14.83
N ILE A 254 -2.63 -6.40 15.17
CA ILE A 254 -3.05 -5.97 16.52
C ILE A 254 -3.10 -7.19 17.44
N ILE A 255 -1.91 -7.64 17.81
CA ILE A 255 -1.62 -8.73 18.75
C ILE A 255 -0.42 -8.33 19.63
N PRO A 256 -0.16 -9.00 20.77
CA PRO A 256 0.89 -8.57 21.70
C PRO A 256 2.27 -8.37 21.07
N ILE A 257 2.72 -9.30 20.22
CA ILE A 257 4.03 -9.22 19.56
C ILE A 257 4.09 -8.11 18.51
N GLY A 258 3.00 -7.89 17.77
CA GLY A 258 2.90 -6.82 16.77
C GLY A 258 2.96 -5.44 17.42
N LEU A 259 2.14 -5.22 18.45
CA LEU A 259 2.16 -3.99 19.24
C LEU A 259 3.52 -3.78 19.91
N GLY A 260 4.08 -4.82 20.53
CA GLY A 260 5.38 -4.77 21.19
C GLY A 260 6.53 -4.41 20.24
N GLY A 261 6.53 -4.97 19.02
CA GLY A 261 7.53 -4.66 18.01
C GLY A 261 7.53 -3.19 17.59
N PHE A 262 6.36 -2.62 17.29
CA PHE A 262 6.28 -1.21 16.90
C PHE A 262 6.49 -0.23 18.07
N VAL A 263 6.11 -0.61 19.29
CA VAL A 263 6.50 0.11 20.52
C VAL A 263 8.02 0.18 20.64
N ALA A 264 8.73 -0.94 20.42
CA ALA A 264 10.18 -1.00 20.50
C ALA A 264 10.86 -0.09 19.46
N CYS A 265 10.27 0.04 18.26
CA CYS A 265 10.72 0.94 17.21
C CYS A 265 10.35 2.42 17.45
N ARG A 266 9.60 2.75 18.51
CA ARG A 266 9.14 4.11 18.85
C ARG A 266 8.37 4.80 17.72
N ALA A 267 7.61 4.02 16.96
CA ALA A 267 6.87 4.52 15.81
C ALA A 267 5.40 4.88 16.12
N LEU A 268 4.89 4.43 17.28
CA LEU A 268 3.49 4.56 17.66
C LEU A 268 3.22 5.80 18.51
N SER A 269 2.06 6.41 18.28
CA SER A 269 1.48 7.40 19.20
C SER A 269 1.28 6.82 20.61
N GLN A 270 1.46 7.65 21.64
CA GLN A 270 1.24 7.28 23.05
C GLN A 270 0.08 8.03 23.71
N ARG A 271 -0.78 8.66 22.91
CA ARG A 271 -1.98 9.42 23.35
C ARG A 271 -3.12 8.50 23.83
N ASN A 272 -2.87 7.81 24.92
CA ASN A 272 -3.82 6.84 25.49
C ASN A 272 -5.01 7.50 26.19
N ASP A 273 -4.85 8.76 26.60
CA ASP A 273 -5.86 9.59 27.24
C ASP A 273 -6.97 10.00 26.26
N ASP A 274 -6.64 10.09 24.96
CA ASP A 274 -7.60 10.36 23.89
C ASP A 274 -7.28 9.60 22.59
N PRO A 275 -7.56 8.28 22.55
CA PRO A 275 -7.25 7.44 21.40
C PRO A 275 -7.88 7.90 20.08
N LYS A 276 -9.11 8.45 20.15
CA LYS A 276 -9.87 8.84 18.95
C LYS A 276 -9.18 9.97 18.17
N THR A 277 -8.41 10.78 18.88
CA THR A 277 -7.66 11.90 18.29
C THR A 277 -6.17 11.61 18.10
N ALA A 278 -5.70 10.39 18.40
CA ALA A 278 -4.29 10.04 18.32
C ALA A 278 -3.76 10.05 16.88
N SER A 279 -4.53 9.54 15.90
CA SER A 279 -4.17 9.67 14.49
C SER A 279 -4.62 11.03 13.97
N ARG A 280 -3.66 11.94 13.80
CA ARG A 280 -3.88 13.33 13.41
C ARG A 280 -2.87 13.75 12.32
N PRO A 281 -2.97 13.22 11.10
CA PRO A 281 -2.03 13.54 10.04
C PRO A 281 -1.94 15.04 9.79
N TRP A 282 -0.72 15.53 9.67
CA TRP A 282 -0.37 16.94 9.49
C TRP A 282 -0.78 17.92 10.61
N ASP A 283 -1.27 17.43 11.76
CA ASP A 283 -1.44 18.24 12.97
C ASP A 283 -0.09 18.39 13.70
N LYS A 284 0.22 19.58 14.24
CA LYS A 284 1.50 19.85 14.93
C LYS A 284 1.75 18.93 16.12
N ASP A 285 0.68 18.45 16.78
CA ASP A 285 0.78 17.65 17.99
C ASP A 285 0.75 16.13 17.69
N ARG A 286 0.97 15.72 16.44
CA ARG A 286 1.14 14.31 16.05
C ARG A 286 2.42 13.73 16.65
N ASP A 287 2.34 12.51 17.18
CA ASP A 287 3.42 11.89 17.95
C ASP A 287 3.79 10.47 17.48
N GLY A 288 3.24 10.03 16.34
CA GLY A 288 3.47 8.70 15.79
C GLY A 288 2.21 8.15 15.13
N PHE A 289 2.36 7.05 14.39
CA PHE A 289 1.20 6.45 13.75
C PHE A 289 0.37 5.63 14.74
N VAL A 290 -0.88 5.37 14.38
CA VAL A 290 -1.78 4.47 15.14
C VAL A 290 -1.91 3.17 14.37
N MET A 291 -1.69 2.00 14.98
CA MET A 291 -1.83 0.73 14.28
C MET A 291 -3.29 0.47 13.91
N GLY A 292 -3.51 -0.04 12.69
CA GLY A 292 -4.77 -0.59 12.22
C GLY A 292 -4.58 -2.00 11.65
N GLU A 293 -5.67 -2.65 11.29
CA GLU A 293 -5.69 -3.95 10.61
C GLU A 293 -6.88 -4.04 9.65
N GLY A 294 -6.79 -4.94 8.68
CA GLY A 294 -7.83 -5.16 7.68
C GLY A 294 -7.29 -5.72 6.37
N ALA A 295 -8.12 -5.67 5.34
CA ALA A 295 -7.78 -6.05 3.98
C ALA A 295 -8.55 -5.18 2.98
N GLY A 296 -7.92 -4.86 1.86
CA GLY A 296 -8.57 -4.22 0.71
C GLY A 296 -8.09 -4.89 -0.57
N VAL A 297 -9.04 -5.32 -1.40
CA VAL A 297 -8.80 -6.08 -2.63
C VAL A 297 -9.62 -5.48 -3.77
N LEU A 298 -8.98 -5.30 -4.93
CA LEU A 298 -9.60 -4.90 -6.18
C LEU A 298 -9.62 -6.08 -7.16
N VAL A 299 -10.68 -6.19 -7.95
CA VAL A 299 -10.69 -6.98 -9.18
C VAL A 299 -10.23 -6.08 -10.32
N MET A 300 -9.02 -6.33 -10.83
CA MET A 300 -8.42 -5.63 -11.94
C MET A 300 -8.55 -6.49 -13.20
N GLU A 301 -9.07 -5.94 -14.28
CA GLU A 301 -9.27 -6.67 -15.54
C GLU A 301 -8.74 -5.89 -16.75
N SER A 302 -8.33 -6.60 -17.81
CA SER A 302 -8.19 -5.92 -19.11
C SER A 302 -9.56 -5.40 -19.55
N LEU A 303 -9.58 -4.20 -20.14
CA LEU A 303 -10.81 -3.62 -20.65
C LEU A 303 -11.49 -4.54 -21.68
N GLU A 304 -10.71 -5.17 -22.57
CA GLU A 304 -11.22 -6.16 -23.53
C GLU A 304 -11.98 -7.29 -22.83
N HIS A 305 -11.40 -7.86 -21.77
CA HIS A 305 -12.03 -8.95 -21.01
C HIS A 305 -13.29 -8.48 -20.29
N ALA A 306 -13.21 -7.35 -19.59
CA ALA A 306 -14.34 -6.75 -18.87
C ALA A 306 -15.52 -6.45 -19.82
N MET A 307 -15.26 -5.84 -20.97
CA MET A 307 -16.27 -5.57 -21.99
C MET A 307 -16.87 -6.85 -22.58
N LYS A 308 -16.03 -7.85 -22.89
CA LYS A 308 -16.47 -9.13 -23.47
C LYS A 308 -17.46 -9.86 -22.57
N ARG A 309 -17.29 -9.78 -21.24
CA ARG A 309 -18.20 -10.41 -20.27
C ARG A 309 -19.34 -9.49 -19.80
N GLY A 310 -19.40 -8.25 -20.28
CA GLY A 310 -20.40 -7.26 -19.84
C GLY A 310 -20.24 -6.84 -18.37
N ALA A 311 -19.01 -6.74 -17.88
CA ALA A 311 -18.72 -6.37 -16.51
C ALA A 311 -19.19 -4.94 -16.17
N PRO A 312 -19.64 -4.69 -14.93
CA PRO A 312 -19.70 -3.33 -14.42
C PRO A 312 -18.27 -2.78 -14.31
N ILE A 313 -18.02 -1.61 -14.88
CA ILE A 313 -16.73 -0.92 -14.74
C ILE A 313 -16.91 0.24 -13.76
N ILE A 314 -16.20 0.17 -12.63
CA ILE A 314 -16.31 1.12 -11.53
C ILE A 314 -15.39 2.32 -11.77
N ALA A 315 -14.14 2.04 -12.15
CA ALA A 315 -13.09 3.02 -12.41
C ALA A 315 -12.02 2.43 -13.32
N GLU A 316 -11.05 3.26 -13.73
CA GLU A 316 -9.88 2.83 -14.48
C GLU A 316 -8.61 2.98 -13.64
N TYR A 317 -7.76 1.95 -13.64
CA TYR A 317 -6.39 2.04 -13.16
C TYR A 317 -5.52 2.55 -14.30
N LEU A 318 -5.04 3.79 -14.17
CA LEU A 318 -4.29 4.45 -15.24
C LEU A 318 -2.84 3.98 -15.26
N GLY A 319 -2.22 3.84 -14.09
CA GLY A 319 -0.81 3.46 -13.97
C GLY A 319 -0.29 3.54 -12.55
N GLY A 320 0.99 3.24 -12.38
CA GLY A 320 1.66 3.35 -11.09
C GLY A 320 3.17 3.19 -11.20
N ALA A 321 3.84 3.42 -10.08
CA ALA A 321 5.27 3.24 -9.98
C ALA A 321 5.69 2.74 -8.61
N VAL A 322 6.90 2.19 -8.57
CA VAL A 322 7.59 1.78 -7.35
C VAL A 322 9.04 2.27 -7.42
N THR A 323 9.53 2.88 -6.34
CA THR A 323 10.93 3.35 -6.24
C THR A 323 11.53 3.00 -4.87
N CYS A 324 12.83 3.22 -4.72
CA CYS A 324 13.54 3.01 -3.46
C CYS A 324 14.33 4.25 -3.07
N ASP A 325 14.20 4.68 -1.82
CA ASP A 325 14.95 5.81 -1.27
C ASP A 325 16.46 5.56 -1.18
N ALA A 326 16.86 4.28 -1.02
CA ALA A 326 18.24 3.86 -0.79
C ALA A 326 18.96 4.71 0.30
N HIS A 327 18.26 4.99 1.39
CA HIS A 327 18.67 5.99 2.38
C HIS A 327 18.75 5.43 3.80
N HIS A 328 17.61 5.11 4.40
CA HIS A 328 17.51 4.63 5.77
C HIS A 328 16.41 3.58 5.89
N MET A 329 16.46 2.76 6.95
CA MET A 329 15.54 1.62 7.11
C MET A 329 14.12 2.02 7.51
N THR A 330 13.92 3.19 8.13
CA THR A 330 12.61 3.66 8.60
C THR A 330 12.32 5.08 8.14
N ASP A 331 13.30 5.96 8.33
CA ASP A 331 13.18 7.37 8.01
C ASP A 331 13.22 7.62 6.50
N PRO A 332 12.28 8.42 5.95
CA PRO A 332 12.30 8.81 4.55
C PRO A 332 13.43 9.81 4.29
N ARG A 333 13.79 9.98 3.02
CA ARG A 333 14.72 11.04 2.64
C ARG A 333 14.15 12.43 2.96
N ALA A 334 14.92 13.25 3.68
CA ALA A 334 14.54 14.63 3.98
C ALA A 334 14.38 15.52 2.74
N ASP A 335 15.10 15.20 1.65
CA ASP A 335 14.94 15.89 0.36
C ASP A 335 13.72 15.42 -0.44
N GLY A 336 12.98 14.39 0.00
CA GLY A 336 11.79 13.87 -0.68
C GLY A 336 12.03 13.33 -2.09
N LEU A 337 13.28 13.11 -2.52
CA LEU A 337 13.59 12.77 -3.92
C LEU A 337 12.97 11.45 -4.36
N GLY A 338 13.03 10.41 -3.52
CA GLY A 338 12.47 9.10 -3.86
C GLY A 338 10.95 9.14 -4.00
N VAL A 339 10.28 9.87 -3.11
CA VAL A 339 8.84 10.12 -3.16
C VAL A 339 8.45 10.92 -4.41
N SER A 340 9.08 12.07 -4.66
CA SER A 340 8.73 12.90 -5.82
C SER A 340 9.01 12.20 -7.15
N SER A 341 10.10 11.42 -7.21
CA SER A 341 10.41 10.59 -8.39
C SER A 341 9.37 9.49 -8.59
N CYS A 342 8.88 8.87 -7.50
CA CYS A 342 7.84 7.86 -7.59
C CYS A 342 6.52 8.44 -8.12
N ILE A 343 6.12 9.64 -7.66
CA ILE A 343 4.93 10.32 -8.19
C ILE A 343 5.11 10.60 -9.68
N LEU A 344 6.24 11.21 -10.09
CA LEU A 344 6.50 11.52 -11.51
C LEU A 344 6.49 10.27 -12.39
N SER A 345 7.14 9.18 -11.96
CA SER A 345 7.13 7.92 -12.70
C SER A 345 5.74 7.28 -12.77
N ALA A 346 4.91 7.43 -11.73
CA ALA A 346 3.54 6.92 -11.75
C ALA A 346 2.66 7.71 -12.74
N LEU A 347 2.84 9.03 -12.81
CA LEU A 347 2.16 9.88 -13.79
C LEU A 347 2.62 9.58 -15.23
N GLU A 348 3.92 9.32 -15.41
CA GLU A 348 4.47 8.88 -16.69
C GLU A 348 3.89 7.53 -17.13
N ASP A 349 3.87 6.52 -16.26
CA ASP A 349 3.25 5.20 -16.53
C ASP A 349 1.75 5.32 -16.80
N ALA A 350 1.07 6.27 -16.14
CA ALA A 350 -0.35 6.53 -16.32
C ALA A 350 -0.69 7.31 -17.59
N GLY A 351 0.31 7.91 -18.26
CA GLY A 351 0.04 8.82 -19.37
C GLY A 351 -0.69 10.10 -18.94
N VAL A 352 -0.44 10.58 -17.72
CA VAL A 352 -1.15 11.69 -17.06
C VAL A 352 -0.18 12.85 -16.83
N SER A 353 -0.61 14.09 -17.09
CA SER A 353 0.17 15.28 -16.71
C SER A 353 -0.11 15.68 -15.25
N PRO A 354 0.84 16.31 -14.52
CA PRO A 354 0.60 16.73 -13.14
C PRO A 354 -0.64 17.62 -12.96
N GLU A 355 -1.01 18.40 -13.97
CA GLU A 355 -2.17 19.30 -13.96
C GLU A 355 -3.52 18.57 -14.02
N GLU A 356 -3.55 17.30 -14.42
CA GLU A 356 -4.78 16.49 -14.43
C GLU A 356 -5.12 15.90 -13.05
N VAL A 357 -4.14 15.83 -12.14
CA VAL A 357 -4.34 15.31 -10.79
C VAL A 357 -4.96 16.38 -9.91
N ASN A 358 -6.14 16.11 -9.37
CA ASN A 358 -6.83 17.01 -8.45
C ASN A 358 -7.21 16.34 -7.11
N TYR A 359 -6.91 15.05 -6.94
CA TYR A 359 -7.11 14.37 -5.67
C TYR A 359 -5.93 13.47 -5.29
N ILE A 360 -5.50 13.56 -4.03
CA ILE A 360 -4.42 12.75 -3.46
C ILE A 360 -4.92 12.09 -2.18
N ASN A 361 -5.03 10.76 -2.18
CA ASN A 361 -5.14 10.00 -0.93
C ASN A 361 -3.71 9.72 -0.43
N ALA A 362 -3.29 10.49 0.56
CA ALA A 362 -1.91 10.55 1.00
C ALA A 362 -1.50 9.36 1.87
N HIS A 363 -0.20 9.12 1.96
CA HIS A 363 0.33 8.13 2.88
C HIS A 363 0.16 8.57 4.34
N ALA A 364 0.52 9.82 4.67
CA ALA A 364 0.09 10.58 5.84
C ALA A 364 -0.16 9.76 7.11
N THR A 365 0.93 9.23 7.67
CA THR A 365 0.88 8.27 8.77
C THR A 365 0.69 8.91 10.14
N SER A 366 0.62 10.25 10.23
CA SER A 366 0.65 10.99 11.50
C SER A 366 2.03 10.92 12.17
N THR A 367 3.09 10.73 11.39
CA THR A 367 4.47 10.77 11.87
C THR A 367 5.08 12.14 11.60
N LEU A 368 5.97 12.60 12.50
CA LEU A 368 6.58 13.92 12.40
C LEU A 368 7.35 14.10 11.07
N VAL A 369 8.18 13.12 10.73
CA VAL A 369 9.05 13.17 9.55
C VAL A 369 8.30 12.77 8.27
N GLY A 370 7.49 11.70 8.31
CA GLY A 370 6.82 11.15 7.14
C GLY A 370 5.83 12.12 6.51
N ASP A 371 4.96 12.71 7.32
CA ASP A 371 3.91 13.64 6.84
C ASP A 371 4.51 14.86 6.13
N LEU A 372 5.59 15.43 6.68
CA LEU A 372 6.26 16.60 6.08
C LEU A 372 7.07 16.22 4.84
N ALA A 373 7.74 15.06 4.85
CA ALA A 373 8.48 14.57 3.69
C ALA A 373 7.57 14.35 2.48
N GLU A 374 6.38 13.78 2.71
CA GLU A 374 5.37 13.60 1.67
C GLU A 374 4.87 14.94 1.10
N ILE A 375 4.46 15.88 1.96
CA ILE A 375 4.00 17.21 1.52
C ILE A 375 5.07 17.93 0.71
N ASN A 376 6.32 17.92 1.18
CA ASN A 376 7.43 18.55 0.47
C ASN A 376 7.70 17.90 -0.89
N ALA A 377 7.52 16.58 -1.00
CA ALA A 377 7.67 15.89 -2.27
C ALA A 377 6.52 16.20 -3.24
N ILE A 378 5.28 16.28 -2.76
CA ILE A 378 4.10 16.66 -3.55
C ILE A 378 4.30 18.08 -4.13
N LYS A 379 4.75 19.05 -3.31
CA LYS A 379 5.04 20.43 -3.78
C LYS A 379 6.09 20.51 -4.89
N LYS A 380 7.00 19.53 -4.97
CA LYS A 380 8.01 19.49 -6.04
C LYS A 380 7.44 19.04 -7.38
N VAL A 381 6.36 18.25 -7.33
CA VAL A 381 5.72 17.67 -8.52
C VAL A 381 4.61 18.59 -9.02
N PHE A 382 3.73 19.04 -8.12
CA PHE A 382 2.56 19.84 -8.44
C PHE A 382 2.83 21.31 -8.16
N LYS A 383 3.02 22.09 -9.24
CA LYS A 383 3.35 23.52 -9.15
C LYS A 383 2.13 24.39 -8.86
N ASP A 384 0.97 24.02 -9.41
CA ASP A 384 -0.32 24.60 -9.08
C ASP A 384 -1.07 23.59 -8.21
N THR A 385 -1.37 24.00 -6.98
CA THR A 385 -2.02 23.16 -5.97
C THR A 385 -3.43 23.64 -5.66
N SER A 386 -3.93 24.67 -6.38
CA SER A 386 -5.18 25.36 -6.06
C SER A 386 -6.42 24.47 -6.19
N ASP A 387 -6.43 23.56 -7.16
CA ASP A 387 -7.50 22.58 -7.36
C ASP A 387 -7.25 21.22 -6.67
N ILE A 388 -6.05 21.01 -6.12
CA ILE A 388 -5.68 19.73 -5.50
C ILE A 388 -6.28 19.63 -4.10
N LYS A 389 -7.09 18.59 -3.89
CA LYS A 389 -7.50 18.12 -2.56
C LYS A 389 -6.61 16.97 -2.12
N ILE A 390 -6.19 16.99 -0.86
CA ILE A 390 -5.42 15.91 -0.26
C ILE A 390 -6.09 15.44 1.02
N ASN A 391 -6.19 14.14 1.27
CA ASN A 391 -6.70 13.66 2.55
C ASN A 391 -5.92 12.45 3.07
N ALA A 392 -6.17 12.10 4.33
CA ALA A 392 -5.52 10.98 4.99
C ALA A 392 -6.55 10.05 5.65
N THR A 393 -6.86 8.95 4.96
CA THR A 393 -7.79 7.90 5.44
C THR A 393 -7.37 7.34 6.80
N LYS A 394 -6.05 7.27 7.04
CA LYS A 394 -5.46 6.76 8.29
C LYS A 394 -5.88 7.54 9.54
N SER A 395 -6.32 8.79 9.40
CA SER A 395 -6.88 9.58 10.51
C SER A 395 -8.08 8.89 11.19
N MET A 396 -8.83 8.07 10.44
CA MET A 396 -10.02 7.36 10.93
C MET A 396 -9.75 5.89 11.21
N ILE A 397 -9.02 5.19 10.34
CA ILE A 397 -8.86 3.73 10.41
C ILE A 397 -7.51 3.28 11.00
N GLY A 398 -6.61 4.24 11.25
CA GLY A 398 -5.23 3.95 11.60
C GLY A 398 -4.43 3.45 10.41
N HIS A 399 -3.17 3.12 10.64
CA HIS A 399 -2.27 2.59 9.64
C HIS A 399 -2.36 1.06 9.59
N CYS A 400 -3.10 0.54 8.60
CA CYS A 400 -3.28 -0.90 8.38
C CYS A 400 -2.08 -1.59 7.70
N LEU A 401 -0.86 -1.04 7.85
CA LEU A 401 0.40 -1.59 7.34
C LEU A 401 0.30 -2.05 5.88
N GLY A 402 0.51 -3.35 5.60
CA GLY A 402 0.46 -3.90 4.24
C GLY A 402 -0.91 -3.78 3.55
N ALA A 403 -2.00 -3.66 4.31
CA ALA A 403 -3.36 -3.48 3.80
C ALA A 403 -3.75 -2.01 3.54
N ALA A 404 -2.95 -1.05 4.01
CA ALA A 404 -3.31 0.38 3.98
C ALA A 404 -3.64 0.85 2.55
N GLY A 405 -2.73 0.61 1.60
CA GLY A 405 -2.95 1.00 0.20
C GLY A 405 -4.18 0.34 -0.43
N GLY A 406 -4.59 -0.86 0.00
CA GLY A 406 -5.79 -1.53 -0.48
C GLY A 406 -7.08 -0.84 -0.02
N LEU A 407 -7.16 -0.53 1.28
CA LEU A 407 -8.29 0.21 1.86
C LEU A 407 -8.36 1.66 1.34
N GLU A 408 -7.20 2.27 1.11
CA GLU A 408 -7.06 3.63 0.57
C GLU A 408 -7.37 3.71 -0.91
N ALA A 409 -7.01 2.69 -1.71
CA ALA A 409 -7.42 2.61 -3.11
C ALA A 409 -8.94 2.49 -3.23
N ILE A 410 -9.61 1.69 -2.38
CA ILE A 410 -11.07 1.62 -2.36
C ILE A 410 -11.69 2.98 -1.99
N ALA A 411 -11.17 3.64 -0.94
CA ALA A 411 -11.62 5.00 -0.58
C ALA A 411 -11.41 6.01 -1.73
N THR A 412 -10.32 5.86 -2.48
CA THR A 412 -9.99 6.70 -3.64
C THR A 412 -10.94 6.47 -4.80
N VAL A 413 -11.24 5.21 -5.14
CA VAL A 413 -12.23 4.86 -6.17
C VAL A 413 -13.64 5.29 -5.77
N LYS A 414 -14.00 5.19 -4.49
CA LYS A 414 -15.27 5.73 -3.98
C LYS A 414 -15.34 7.26 -4.12
N ALA A 415 -14.26 7.99 -3.81
CA ALA A 415 -14.19 9.43 -4.03
C ALA A 415 -14.44 9.81 -5.50
N ILE A 416 -13.82 9.08 -6.44
CA ILE A 416 -14.03 9.23 -7.88
C ILE A 416 -15.50 9.03 -8.26
N THR A 417 -16.12 7.97 -7.76
CA THR A 417 -17.46 7.56 -8.18
C THR A 417 -18.59 8.35 -7.50
N THR A 418 -18.35 8.90 -6.31
CA THR A 418 -19.38 9.65 -5.57
C THR A 418 -19.19 11.17 -5.63
N GLY A 419 -18.01 11.66 -6.00
CA GLY A 419 -17.67 13.09 -5.96
C GLY A 419 -17.62 13.69 -4.56
N TRP A 420 -17.54 12.85 -3.52
CA TRP A 420 -17.45 13.26 -2.12
C TRP A 420 -16.12 12.78 -1.57
N LEU A 421 -15.33 13.67 -0.98
CA LEU A 421 -14.07 13.35 -0.33
C LEU A 421 -14.31 13.23 1.17
N HIS A 422 -13.83 12.14 1.77
CA HIS A 422 -13.83 12.01 3.23
C HIS A 422 -12.83 12.98 3.86
N PRO A 423 -13.06 13.43 5.10
CA PRO A 423 -12.15 14.33 5.78
C PRO A 423 -10.82 13.66 6.16
N THR A 424 -9.85 14.51 6.46
CA THR A 424 -8.78 14.19 7.41
C THR A 424 -9.21 14.70 8.78
N ILE A 425 -9.62 13.80 9.68
CA ILE A 425 -10.06 14.18 11.03
C ILE A 425 -8.87 14.51 11.94
N ASN A 426 -9.16 15.13 13.09
CA ASN A 426 -8.20 15.47 14.14
C ASN A 426 -7.17 16.54 13.78
N GLN A 427 -7.48 17.44 12.84
CA GLN A 427 -6.64 18.60 12.54
C GLN A 427 -7.11 19.81 13.36
N PHE A 428 -6.55 19.99 14.55
CA PHE A 428 -6.89 21.10 15.45
C PHE A 428 -5.92 22.26 15.32
N ASN A 429 -4.64 21.94 15.08
CA ASN A 429 -3.54 22.87 14.93
C ASN A 429 -2.66 22.40 13.76
N PRO A 430 -3.13 22.57 12.51
CA PRO A 430 -2.44 22.09 11.33
C PRO A 430 -1.05 22.72 11.17
N GLU A 431 -0.12 21.97 10.59
CA GLU A 431 1.23 22.44 10.28
C GLU A 431 1.18 23.71 9.40
N PRO A 432 1.94 24.78 9.71
CA PRO A 432 1.82 26.05 9.00
C PRO A 432 2.32 25.95 7.55
N SER A 433 3.12 24.93 7.24
CA SER A 433 3.66 24.66 5.91
C SER A 433 2.68 23.96 4.97
N LEU A 434 1.47 23.63 5.43
CA LEU A 434 0.43 23.03 4.58
C LEU A 434 -0.19 24.12 3.71
N GLU A 435 0.00 23.98 2.39
CA GLU A 435 -0.55 24.88 1.36
C GLU A 435 -1.62 24.17 0.51
N PHE A 436 -2.00 22.95 0.90
CA PHE A 436 -3.04 22.15 0.24
C PHE A 436 -4.33 22.22 1.05
N ASP A 437 -5.47 22.08 0.39
CA ASP A 437 -6.71 21.77 1.08
C ASP A 437 -6.68 20.31 1.55
N THR A 438 -6.47 20.11 2.85
CA THR A 438 -6.33 18.80 3.49
C THR A 438 -7.67 18.11 3.79
N VAL A 439 -8.78 18.68 3.31
CA VAL A 439 -10.15 18.24 3.62
C VAL A 439 -10.32 18.12 5.13
N ALA A 440 -9.90 19.16 5.86
CA ALA A 440 -9.75 19.11 7.32
C ALA A 440 -11.10 18.96 8.03
N ASN A 441 -11.24 17.89 8.81
CA ASN A 441 -12.35 17.56 9.73
C ASN A 441 -13.75 17.37 9.12
N GLU A 442 -14.06 17.99 7.98
CA GLU A 442 -15.36 17.88 7.32
C GLU A 442 -15.21 17.39 5.87
N LYS A 443 -16.10 16.48 5.45
CA LYS A 443 -16.14 16.01 4.06
C LYS A 443 -16.39 17.17 3.11
N GLN A 444 -15.87 17.06 1.88
CA GLN A 444 -16.06 18.06 0.85
C GLN A 444 -16.55 17.43 -0.44
N GLN A 445 -17.35 18.15 -1.21
CA GLN A 445 -17.70 17.74 -2.56
C GLN A 445 -16.64 18.24 -3.54
N HIS A 446 -16.13 17.35 -4.39
CA HIS A 446 -15.11 17.66 -5.37
C HIS A 446 -15.17 16.66 -6.52
N GLU A 447 -15.26 17.14 -7.76
CA GLU A 447 -15.22 16.28 -8.94
C GLU A 447 -13.79 15.81 -9.17
N VAL A 448 -13.56 14.50 -9.12
CA VAL A 448 -12.22 13.93 -9.22
C VAL A 448 -11.91 13.59 -10.68
N ASN A 449 -10.89 14.25 -11.24
CA ASN A 449 -10.40 14.01 -12.60
C ASN A 449 -9.44 12.81 -12.64
N VAL A 450 -8.32 12.95 -11.91
CA VAL A 450 -7.36 11.89 -11.65
C VAL A 450 -7.01 11.93 -10.17
N ALA A 451 -7.07 10.77 -9.55
CA ALA A 451 -6.64 10.58 -8.17
C ALA A 451 -5.36 9.77 -8.11
N ILE A 452 -4.46 10.11 -7.20
CA ILE A 452 -3.35 9.24 -6.83
C ILE A 452 -3.48 8.75 -5.39
N SER A 453 -3.04 7.51 -5.15
CA SER A 453 -2.92 6.94 -3.80
C SER A 453 -1.45 6.63 -3.51
N ASN A 454 -0.95 7.23 -2.42
CA ASN A 454 0.46 7.17 -2.04
C ASN A 454 0.71 6.14 -0.94
N SER A 455 1.82 5.42 -1.01
CA SER A 455 2.30 4.57 0.08
C SER A 455 3.83 4.55 0.16
N PHE A 456 4.38 4.99 1.30
CA PHE A 456 5.81 5.12 1.54
C PHE A 456 6.22 4.31 2.77
N GLY A 457 6.65 3.07 2.54
CA GLY A 457 6.92 2.10 3.58
C GLY A 457 8.34 2.14 4.12
N PHE A 458 8.50 1.60 5.34
CA PHE A 458 9.81 1.24 5.90
C PHE A 458 10.61 0.39 4.90
N GLY A 459 11.93 0.56 4.93
CA GLY A 459 12.85 0.06 3.90
C GLY A 459 13.07 1.04 2.75
N GLY A 460 12.38 2.19 2.77
CA GLY A 460 12.44 3.18 1.71
C GLY A 460 11.62 2.77 0.47
N HIS A 461 10.60 1.93 0.66
CA HIS A 461 9.74 1.44 -0.42
C HIS A 461 8.69 2.48 -0.76
N ASN A 462 8.82 3.14 -1.90
CA ASN A 462 7.85 4.12 -2.35
C ASN A 462 6.95 3.51 -3.42
N SER A 463 5.65 3.79 -3.34
CA SER A 463 4.72 3.41 -4.40
C SER A 463 3.57 4.40 -4.53
N VAL A 464 3.21 4.69 -5.78
CA VAL A 464 2.11 5.57 -6.16
C VAL A 464 1.30 4.88 -7.25
N VAL A 465 -0.02 4.91 -7.13
CA VAL A 465 -0.95 4.40 -8.15
C VAL A 465 -1.96 5.48 -8.51
N ALA A 466 -2.38 5.50 -9.77
CA ALA A 466 -3.28 6.51 -10.33
C ALA A 466 -4.60 5.87 -10.82
N PHE A 467 -5.72 6.51 -10.48
CA PHE A 467 -7.06 6.10 -10.86
C PHE A 467 -7.84 7.27 -11.48
N SER A 468 -8.80 6.95 -12.34
CA SER A 468 -9.80 7.93 -12.79
C SER A 468 -11.17 7.29 -12.98
N ALA A 469 -12.19 8.12 -13.16
CA ALA A 469 -13.45 7.65 -13.72
C ALA A 469 -13.19 6.97 -15.06
N PHE A 470 -13.89 5.87 -15.33
CA PHE A 470 -13.78 5.17 -16.61
C PHE A 470 -14.47 5.99 -17.71
N LYS A 471 -13.78 6.14 -18.84
CA LYS A 471 -14.34 6.72 -20.07
C LYS A 471 -14.22 5.66 -21.18
N PRO A 472 -15.32 5.27 -21.85
CA PRO A 472 -15.33 4.21 -22.86
C PRO A 472 -14.24 4.35 -23.93
#